data_AF-A0AAJ5F3R7-F1
#
_entry.id   AF-A0AAJ5F3R7-F1
#
_cell.length_a   1.000
_cell.length_b   1.000
_cell.length_c   1.000
_cell.angle_alpha   90.00
_cell.angle_beta   90.00
_cell.angle_gamma   90.00
#
_symmetry.space_group_name_H-M   'P 1'
#
loop_
_entity.id
_entity.type
_entity.pdbx_description
1 polymer ?
#
loop_
_entity_poly.entity_id
_entity_poly.type
_entity_poly.pdbx_seq_one_letter_code
_entity_poly.pdbx_strand_id
1 'polypeptide(L)'
;MLDTFARELRAGTPADLTRAARRAQAVALLALALPGLPLGGLYLLTKPAPLPFPWVAALALLAALLALAALRLAHRAARQPVQPPSRAALTAAIQAAAAPAAPFLLGCVFLAQPLALALLWLVAALACAAAWASVPGWVKAATARTG
;
A
#
# COMPACT_ATOMS: atom_id res chain seq x y z
N MET A 1 6.72 -15.83 -13.40
CA MET A 1 6.80 -15.17 -12.07
C MET A 1 6.18 -16.01 -10.95
N LEU A 2 4.98 -16.58 -11.14
CA LEU A 2 4.28 -17.40 -10.12
C LEU A 2 5.04 -18.68 -9.69
N ASP A 3 5.82 -19.32 -10.57
CA ASP A 3 6.62 -20.52 -10.21
C ASP A 3 7.83 -20.22 -9.32
N THR A 4 8.34 -18.99 -9.37
CA THR A 4 9.40 -18.52 -8.47
C THR A 4 8.81 -18.29 -7.08
N PHE A 5 7.60 -17.70 -7.01
CA PHE A 5 6.83 -17.54 -5.78
C PHE A 5 6.50 -18.88 -5.11
N ALA A 6 6.06 -19.87 -5.88
CA ALA A 6 5.74 -21.21 -5.35
C ALA A 6 6.99 -21.95 -4.83
N ARG A 7 8.17 -21.69 -5.41
CA ARG A 7 9.45 -22.23 -4.94
C ARG A 7 9.98 -21.52 -3.70
N GLU A 8 9.94 -20.18 -3.66
CA GLU A 8 10.32 -19.39 -2.47
C GLU A 8 9.44 -19.72 -1.25
N LEU A 9 8.14 -19.97 -1.48
CA LEU A 9 7.22 -20.46 -0.44
C LEU A 9 7.53 -21.90 0.06
N ARG A 10 8.15 -22.74 -0.78
CA ARG A 10 8.56 -24.12 -0.42
C ARG A 10 9.97 -24.19 0.17
N ALA A 11 10.85 -23.25 -0.17
CA ALA A 11 12.25 -23.21 0.29
C ALA A 11 12.39 -22.78 1.76
N GLY A 12 11.37 -22.09 2.32
CA GLY A 12 11.16 -22.00 3.77
C GLY A 12 12.02 -20.98 4.55
N THR A 13 12.90 -20.20 3.92
CA THR A 13 13.69 -19.20 4.66
C THR A 13 12.88 -17.90 4.90
N PRO A 14 13.00 -17.26 6.08
CA PRO A 14 12.30 -16.01 6.39
C PRO A 14 12.71 -14.83 5.48
N ALA A 15 13.93 -14.87 4.94
CA ALA A 15 14.42 -13.86 3.99
C ALA A 15 13.68 -13.94 2.64
N ASP A 16 13.45 -15.15 2.13
CA ASP A 16 12.74 -15.37 0.86
C ASP A 16 11.26 -14.98 1.00
N LEU A 17 10.62 -15.34 2.10
CA LEU A 17 9.25 -14.91 2.40
C LEU A 17 9.11 -13.39 2.47
N THR A 18 10.10 -12.69 3.04
CA THR A 18 10.10 -11.22 3.10
C THR A 18 10.24 -10.59 1.72
N ARG A 19 11.09 -11.15 0.84
CA ARG A 19 11.23 -10.70 -0.55
C ARG A 19 9.94 -10.94 -1.35
N ALA A 20 9.36 -12.12 -1.22
CA ALA A 20 8.09 -12.47 -1.86
C ALA A 20 6.97 -11.52 -1.43
N ALA A 21 6.84 -11.27 -0.12
CA ALA A 21 5.84 -10.34 0.42
C ALA A 21 6.04 -8.90 -0.07
N ARG A 22 7.28 -8.40 -0.11
CA ARG A 22 7.58 -7.06 -0.69
C ARG A 22 7.24 -6.97 -2.17
N ARG A 23 7.55 -8.02 -2.96
CA ARG A 23 7.17 -8.07 -4.37
C ARG A 23 5.65 -8.07 -4.55
N ALA A 24 4.93 -8.87 -3.76
CA ALA A 24 3.47 -8.91 -3.80
C ALA A 24 2.86 -7.54 -3.43
N GLN A 25 3.39 -6.87 -2.40
CA GLN A 25 2.98 -5.52 -2.05
C GLN A 25 3.22 -4.52 -3.19
N ALA A 26 4.39 -4.57 -3.84
CA ALA A 26 4.71 -3.67 -4.95
C ALA A 26 3.79 -3.90 -6.16
N VAL A 27 3.51 -5.17 -6.50
CA VAL A 27 2.57 -5.52 -7.58
C VAL A 27 1.15 -5.06 -7.25
N ALA A 28 0.70 -5.27 -6.01
CA ALA A 28 -0.62 -4.80 -5.57
C ALA A 28 -0.72 -3.27 -5.60
N LEU A 29 0.33 -2.56 -5.18
CA LEU A 29 0.38 -1.10 -5.24
C LEU A 29 0.30 -0.62 -6.69
N LEU A 30 1.11 -1.21 -7.58
CA LEU A 30 1.06 -0.87 -9.01
C LEU A 30 -0.33 -1.14 -9.58
N ALA A 31 -0.92 -2.31 -9.33
CA ALA A 31 -2.26 -2.63 -9.82
C ALA A 31 -3.33 -1.61 -9.38
N LEU A 32 -3.22 -1.08 -8.15
CA LEU A 32 -4.13 -0.05 -7.64
C LEU A 32 -3.81 1.35 -8.16
N ALA A 33 -2.54 1.72 -8.26
CA ALA A 33 -2.09 3.09 -8.52
C ALA A 33 -1.94 3.41 -10.01
N LEU A 34 -1.51 2.46 -10.83
CA LEU A 34 -1.26 2.66 -12.27
C LEU A 34 -2.47 3.24 -13.02
N PRO A 35 -3.72 2.76 -12.83
CA PRO A 35 -4.86 3.33 -13.55
C PRO A 35 -5.20 4.76 -13.11
N GLY A 36 -4.71 5.22 -11.95
CA GLY A 36 -4.95 6.58 -11.46
C GLY A 36 -4.27 7.67 -12.28
N LEU A 37 -3.09 7.41 -12.85
CA LEU A 37 -2.36 8.36 -13.68
C LEU A 37 -3.09 8.74 -14.99
N PRO A 38 -3.53 7.79 -15.84
CA PRO A 38 -4.29 8.13 -17.04
C PRO A 38 -5.63 8.75 -16.68
N LEU A 39 -6.29 8.32 -15.60
CA LEU A 39 -7.54 8.93 -15.14
C LEU A 39 -7.35 10.38 -14.69
N GLY A 40 -6.28 10.67 -13.92
CA GLY A 40 -5.91 12.03 -13.54
C GLY A 40 -5.54 12.90 -14.75
N GLY A 41 -4.84 12.32 -15.73
CA GLY A 41 -4.53 12.97 -17.00
C GLY A 41 -5.78 13.32 -17.80
N LEU A 42 -6.76 12.41 -17.89
CA LEU A 42 -8.06 12.68 -18.51
C LEU A 42 -8.84 13.76 -17.74
N TYR A 43 -8.77 13.75 -16.40
CA TYR A 43 -9.41 14.76 -15.57
C TYR A 43 -8.81 16.16 -15.75
N LEU A 44 -7.50 16.29 -16.03
CA LEU A 44 -6.89 17.58 -16.36
C LEU A 44 -7.53 18.25 -17.58
N LEU A 45 -8.03 17.47 -18.54
CA LEU A 45 -8.70 18.01 -19.74
C LEU A 45 -9.99 18.75 -19.40
N THR A 46 -10.61 18.47 -18.25
CA THR A 46 -11.82 19.17 -17.78
C THR A 46 -11.51 20.50 -17.08
N LYS A 47 -10.23 20.92 -17.03
CA LYS A 47 -9.77 22.17 -16.37
C LYS A 47 -10.35 22.34 -14.96
N PRO A 48 -10.05 21.42 -14.03
CA PRO A 48 -10.66 21.41 -12.72
C PRO A 48 -10.35 22.69 -11.94
N ALA A 49 -11.38 23.25 -11.31
CA ALA A 49 -11.24 24.42 -10.46
C ALA A 49 -10.33 24.12 -9.27
N PRO A 50 -9.43 25.05 -8.89
CA PRO A 50 -8.56 24.85 -7.75
C PRO A 50 -9.37 24.77 -6.45
N LEU A 51 -8.97 23.88 -5.54
CA LEU A 51 -9.61 23.74 -4.24
C LEU A 51 -8.89 24.63 -3.24
N PRO A 52 -9.63 25.36 -2.37
CA PRO A 52 -8.98 26.19 -1.38
C PRO A 52 -8.21 25.34 -0.36
N PHE A 53 -7.10 25.88 0.13
CA PHE A 53 -6.15 25.21 1.02
C PHE A 53 -6.77 24.42 2.21
N PRO A 54 -7.77 24.93 2.97
CA PRO A 54 -8.35 24.17 4.08
C PRO A 54 -8.96 22.83 3.63
N TRP A 55 -9.52 22.76 2.43
CA TRP A 55 -10.06 21.52 1.88
C TRP A 55 -8.95 20.55 1.45
N VAL A 56 -7.85 21.06 0.91
CA VAL A 56 -6.66 20.26 0.61
C VAL A 56 -6.10 19.64 1.89
N ALA A 57 -6.01 20.41 2.98
CA ALA A 57 -5.56 19.92 4.28
C ALA A 57 -6.52 18.85 4.85
N ALA A 58 -7.83 19.08 4.76
CA ALA A 58 -8.84 18.11 5.19
C ALA A 58 -8.75 16.79 4.40
N LEU A 59 -8.54 16.87 3.08
CA LEU A 59 -8.36 15.69 2.22
C LEU A 59 -7.07 14.95 2.54
N ALA A 60 -5.97 15.65 2.81
CA ALA A 60 -4.71 15.02 3.22
C ALA A 60 -4.83 14.32 4.57
N LEU A 61 -5.53 14.93 5.54
CA LEU A 61 -5.83 14.30 6.82
C LEU A 61 -6.68 13.04 6.62
N LEU A 62 -7.74 13.12 5.81
CA LEU A 62 -8.59 11.98 5.49
C LEU A 62 -7.79 10.86 4.82
N ALA A 63 -6.94 11.19 3.85
CA ALA A 63 -6.07 10.23 3.18
C ALA A 63 -5.10 9.55 4.15
N ALA A 64 -4.53 10.31 5.09
CA ALA A 64 -3.68 9.77 6.15
C ALA A 64 -4.45 8.82 7.09
N LEU A 65 -5.69 9.17 7.46
CA LEU A 65 -6.55 8.31 8.27
C LEU A 65 -6.90 7.01 7.56
N LEU A 66 -7.23 7.07 6.26
CA LEU A 66 -7.48 5.89 5.42
C LEU A 66 -6.23 5.01 5.30
N ALA A 67 -5.06 5.61 5.09
CA ALA A 67 -3.79 4.90 5.06
C ALA A 67 -3.51 4.18 6.39
N LEU A 68 -3.74 4.86 7.51
CA LEU A 68 -3.59 4.28 8.84
C LEU A 68 -4.60 3.13 9.07
N ALA A 69 -5.84 3.28 8.62
CA ALA A 69 -6.86 2.24 8.72
C ALA A 69 -6.47 1.00 7.89
N ALA A 70 -5.99 1.18 6.67
CA ALA A 70 -5.49 0.11 5.82
C ALA A 70 -4.29 -0.62 6.45
N LEU A 71 -3.33 0.11 7.03
CA LEU A 71 -2.22 -0.49 7.77
C LEU A 71 -2.69 -1.27 9.00
N ARG A 72 -3.66 -0.75 9.74
CA ARG A 72 -4.26 -1.45 10.89
C ARG A 72 -4.97 -2.73 10.47
N LEU A 73 -5.69 -2.71 9.34
CA LEU A 73 -6.35 -3.89 8.78
C LEU A 73 -5.32 -4.93 8.33
N ALA A 74 -4.27 -4.52 7.61
CA ALA A 74 -3.17 -5.40 7.22
C ALA A 74 -2.49 -6.03 8.45
N HIS A 75 -2.26 -5.24 9.51
CA HIS A 75 -1.69 -5.74 10.76
C HIS A 75 -2.60 -6.77 11.45
N ARG A 76 -3.93 -6.54 11.43
CA ARG A 76 -4.90 -7.52 11.92
C ARG A 76 -4.91 -8.78 11.08
N ALA A 77 -4.88 -8.66 9.75
CA ALA A 77 -4.82 -9.79 8.82
C ALA A 77 -3.57 -10.65 9.05
N ALA A 78 -2.41 -10.03 9.30
CA ALA A 78 -1.18 -10.73 9.62
C ALA A 78 -1.31 -11.58 10.91
N ARG A 79 -2.13 -11.14 11.88
CA ARG A 79 -2.32 -11.82 13.18
C ARG A 79 -3.48 -12.82 13.19
N GLN A 80 -4.26 -12.94 12.12
CA GLN A 80 -5.38 -13.89 12.10
C GLN A 80 -4.87 -15.34 12.24
N PRO A 81 -5.48 -16.15 13.14
CA PRO A 81 -5.05 -17.53 13.40
C PRO A 81 -5.60 -18.55 12.39
N VAL A 82 -6.56 -18.16 11.56
CA VAL A 82 -7.32 -19.09 10.69
C VAL A 82 -6.55 -19.49 9.42
N GLN A 83 -5.58 -18.68 8.98
CA GLN A 83 -4.84 -18.93 7.75
C GLN A 83 -3.46 -19.52 8.02
N PRO A 84 -2.93 -20.36 7.11
CA PRO A 84 -1.55 -20.79 7.20
C PRO A 84 -0.61 -19.56 7.20
N PRO A 85 0.44 -19.55 8.05
CA PRO A 85 1.19 -18.36 8.39
C PRO A 85 1.83 -17.66 7.18
N SER A 86 2.29 -18.43 6.19
CA SER A 86 2.81 -17.88 4.93
C SER A 86 1.76 -17.13 4.11
N ARG A 87 0.50 -17.61 4.09
CA ARG A 87 -0.62 -16.89 3.43
C ARG A 87 -1.02 -15.65 4.22
N ALA A 88 -1.05 -15.70 5.54
CA ALA A 88 -1.40 -14.56 6.38
C ALA A 88 -0.44 -13.37 6.15
N ALA A 89 0.87 -13.62 6.05
CA ALA A 89 1.87 -12.58 5.77
C ALA A 89 1.72 -11.99 4.35
N LEU A 90 1.43 -12.83 3.35
CA LEU A 90 1.23 -12.40 1.97
C LEU A 90 -0.04 -11.55 1.83
N THR A 91 -1.16 -11.99 2.43
CA THR A 91 -2.43 -11.26 2.43
C THR A 91 -2.27 -9.91 3.11
N ALA A 92 -1.56 -9.85 4.24
CA ALA A 92 -1.25 -8.59 4.92
C ALA A 92 -0.42 -7.65 4.03
N ALA A 93 0.60 -8.17 3.33
CA ALA A 93 1.42 -7.37 2.41
C ALA A 93 0.61 -6.80 1.24
N ILE A 94 -0.30 -7.59 0.67
CA ILE A 94 -1.22 -7.13 -0.40
C ILE A 94 -2.18 -6.06 0.13
N GLN A 95 -2.79 -6.27 1.30
CA GLN A 95 -3.71 -5.28 1.89
C GLN A 95 -2.99 -4.00 2.30
N ALA A 96 -1.74 -4.09 2.73
CA ALA A 96 -0.93 -2.92 3.08
C ALA A 96 -0.66 -2.01 1.87
N ALA A 97 -0.74 -2.53 0.64
CA ALA A 97 -0.61 -1.73 -0.57
C ALA A 97 -1.74 -0.70 -0.74
N ALA A 98 -2.90 -0.92 -0.14
CA ALA A 98 -4.00 0.05 -0.14
C ALA A 98 -3.65 1.34 0.62
N ALA A 99 -2.75 1.27 1.60
CA ALA A 99 -2.36 2.41 2.42
C ALA A 99 -1.68 3.54 1.63
N PRO A 100 -0.66 3.27 0.79
CA PRO A 100 -0.12 4.27 -0.14
C PRO A 100 -0.99 4.51 -1.38
N ALA A 101 -1.78 3.51 -1.83
CA ALA A 101 -2.59 3.67 -3.05
C ALA A 101 -3.66 4.76 -2.90
N ALA A 102 -4.38 4.82 -1.78
CA ALA A 102 -5.43 5.81 -1.55
C ALA A 102 -4.93 7.28 -1.66
N PRO A 103 -3.91 7.72 -0.90
CA PRO A 103 -3.36 9.07 -1.04
C PRO A 103 -2.72 9.32 -2.41
N PHE A 104 -2.11 8.32 -3.04
CA PHE A 104 -1.56 8.46 -4.40
C PHE A 104 -2.66 8.75 -5.43
N LEU A 105 -3.73 7.97 -5.41
CA LEU A 105 -4.88 8.14 -6.31
C LEU A 105 -5.57 9.49 -6.09
N LEU A 106 -5.74 9.91 -4.83
CA LEU A 106 -6.22 11.26 -4.52
C LEU A 106 -5.29 12.31 -5.12
N GLY A 107 -3.97 12.18 -4.95
CA GLY A 107 -2.99 13.09 -5.55
C GLY A 107 -3.13 13.21 -7.07
N CYS A 108 -3.45 12.12 -7.77
CA CYS A 108 -3.69 12.13 -9.23
C CYS A 108 -4.87 13.03 -9.64
N VAL A 109 -5.85 13.27 -8.77
CA VAL A 109 -6.95 14.23 -9.03
C VAL A 109 -6.47 15.68 -8.99
N PHE A 110 -5.39 15.94 -8.24
CA PHE A 110 -4.84 17.28 -8.00
C PHE A 110 -3.62 17.61 -8.87
N LEU A 111 -3.44 16.97 -10.03
CA LEU A 111 -2.30 17.23 -10.92
C LEU A 111 -2.19 18.71 -11.34
N ALA A 112 -3.31 19.45 -11.40
CA ALA A 112 -3.34 20.89 -11.71
C ALA A 112 -2.92 21.79 -10.52
N GLN A 113 -2.79 21.23 -9.32
CA GLN A 113 -2.48 21.94 -8.08
C GLN A 113 -1.22 21.34 -7.41
N PRO A 114 -0.01 21.85 -7.73
CA PRO A 114 1.24 21.20 -7.36
C PRO A 114 1.42 21.05 -5.84
N LEU A 115 0.90 22.00 -5.05
CA LEU A 115 1.00 21.94 -3.59
C LEU A 115 0.10 20.84 -2.99
N ALA A 116 -1.11 20.67 -3.50
CA ALA A 116 -2.02 19.59 -3.09
C ALA A 116 -1.47 18.22 -3.51
N LEU A 117 -0.93 18.13 -4.75
CA LEU A 117 -0.25 16.96 -5.26
C LEU A 117 0.92 16.55 -4.35
N ALA A 118 1.83 17.50 -4.06
CA ALA A 118 3.01 17.25 -3.24
C ALA A 118 2.64 16.76 -1.83
N LEU A 119 1.64 17.38 -1.20
CA LEU A 119 1.17 16.99 0.13
C LEU A 119 0.61 15.56 0.14
N LEU A 120 -0.27 15.22 -0.82
CA LEU A 120 -0.89 13.90 -0.90
C LEU A 120 0.13 12.81 -1.28
N TRP A 121 1.06 13.10 -2.18
CA TRP A 121 2.12 12.16 -2.55
C TRP A 121 3.16 11.97 -1.44
N LEU A 122 3.43 13.00 -0.63
CA LEU A 122 4.22 12.85 0.58
C LEU A 122 3.55 11.87 1.55
N VAL A 123 2.24 11.99 1.78
CA VAL A 123 1.47 11.05 2.61
C VAL A 123 1.55 9.63 2.02
N ALA A 124 1.41 9.49 0.70
CA ALA A 124 1.56 8.21 0.01
C ALA A 124 2.96 7.60 0.21
N ALA A 125 4.02 8.40 0.08
CA ALA A 125 5.40 7.96 0.28
C ALA A 125 5.64 7.49 1.73
N LEU A 126 5.14 8.24 2.71
CA LEU A 126 5.23 7.87 4.13
C LEU A 126 4.46 6.57 4.42
N ALA A 127 3.25 6.43 3.89
CA ALA A 127 2.46 5.20 4.02
C ALA A 127 3.14 4.00 3.33
N CYS A 128 3.79 4.23 2.18
CA CYS A 128 4.55 3.21 1.47
C CYS A 128 5.74 2.75 2.30
N ALA A 129 6.52 3.68 2.85
CA ALA A 129 7.64 3.38 3.73
C ALA A 129 7.20 2.61 4.98
N ALA A 130 6.11 3.04 5.64
CA ALA A 130 5.55 2.37 6.80
C ALA A 130 5.08 0.94 6.48
N ALA A 131 4.40 0.74 5.35
CA ALA A 131 4.01 -0.58 4.88
C ALA A 131 5.23 -1.47 4.62
N TRP A 132 6.23 -0.95 3.90
CA TRP A 132 7.46 -1.68 3.53
C TRP A 132 8.31 -2.10 4.74
N ALA A 133 8.39 -1.23 5.75
CA ALA A 133 9.06 -1.49 7.01
C ALA A 133 8.32 -2.51 7.90
N SER A 134 7.00 -2.66 7.72
CA SER A 134 6.18 -3.58 8.51
C SER A 134 6.27 -5.04 8.04
N VAL A 135 6.61 -5.28 6.76
CA VAL A 135 6.66 -6.61 6.15
C VAL A 135 7.53 -7.62 6.91
N PRO A 136 8.79 -7.31 7.29
CA PRO A 136 9.62 -8.27 8.03
C PRO A 136 8.99 -8.68 9.38
N GLY A 137 8.31 -7.74 10.05
CA GLY A 137 7.61 -8.00 11.30
C GLY A 137 6.45 -8.98 11.13
N TRP A 138 5.68 -8.87 10.04
CA TRP A 138 4.62 -9.81 9.72
C TRP A 138 5.15 -11.21 9.37
N VAL A 139 6.25 -11.29 8.64
CA VAL A 139 6.91 -12.57 8.32
C VAL A 139 7.44 -13.24 9.58
N LYS A 140 8.11 -12.49 10.48
CA LYS A 140 8.59 -13.02 11.76
C LYS A 140 7.44 -13.56 12.63
N ALA A 141 6.33 -12.82 12.72
CA ALA A 141 5.14 -13.25 13.47
C ALA A 141 4.45 -14.48 12.83
N ALA A 142 4.59 -14.67 11.53
CA ALA A 142 4.12 -15.86 10.83
C ALA A 142 5.00 -17.08 11.11
N THR A 143 6.33 -16.95 11.01
CA THR A 143 7.26 -18.06 11.24
C THR A 143 7.35 -18.49 12.70
N ALA A 144 7.15 -17.58 13.64
CA ALA A 144 7.12 -17.90 15.07
C ALA A 144 5.88 -18.74 15.48
N ARG A 145 4.87 -18.89 14.61
CA ARG A 145 3.70 -19.75 14.85
C ARG A 145 3.85 -21.17 14.31
N THR A 146 4.91 -21.46 13.56
CA THR A 146 5.16 -22.79 12.96
C THR A 146 6.22 -23.62 13.67
N GLY A 147 7.01 -23.00 14.55
CA GLY A 147 7.99 -23.69 15.40
C GLY A 147 7.41 -23.89 16.80
#